data_AF-A0A4Q5RIC3-F1
#
_entry.id   AF-A0A4Q5RIC3-F1
#
_cell.length_a   1.000
_cell.length_b   1.000
_cell.length_c   1.000
_cell.angle_alpha   90.00
_cell.angle_beta   90.00
_cell.angle_gamma   90.00
#
_symmetry.space_group_name_H-M   'P 1'
#
loop_
_entity.id
_entity.type
_entity.pdbx_description
1 polymer ?
#
loop_
_entity_poly.entity_id
_entity_poly.type
_entity_poly.pdbx_seq_one_letter_code
_entity_poly.pdbx_strand_id
1 'polypeptide(L)'
;MNKNTVFIRLKLVLVISLCAFYNVAGAQDYKAHIKDLNTAINTRLKDTRSGLYFETTDTAKKEKQNLHSWLWPLCALVQAANEMEVLQPGSVYLKPVSLAIDQYYNDSPPVPAYQD
;
A
#
# COMPACT_ATOMS: atom_id res chain seq x y z
N MET A 1 -34.55 26.16 -45.59
CA MET A 1 -34.03 25.14 -44.64
C MET A 1 -35.05 24.94 -43.53
N ASN A 2 -35.55 23.71 -43.29
CA ASN A 2 -36.67 23.48 -42.39
C ASN A 2 -36.21 23.58 -40.91
N LYS A 3 -36.82 24.49 -40.15
CA LYS A 3 -36.48 24.82 -38.75
C LYS A 3 -36.47 23.58 -37.85
N ASN A 4 -37.35 22.61 -38.09
CA ASN A 4 -37.39 21.36 -37.30
C ASN A 4 -36.12 20.52 -37.47
N THR A 5 -35.56 20.46 -38.68
CA THR A 5 -34.30 19.76 -38.95
C THR A 5 -33.11 20.40 -38.25
N VAL A 6 -33.12 21.73 -38.08
CA VAL A 6 -32.08 22.47 -37.36
C VAL A 6 -32.15 22.19 -35.86
N PHE A 7 -33.35 22.19 -35.28
CA PHE A 7 -33.55 21.86 -33.86
C PHE A 7 -33.21 20.41 -33.52
N ILE A 8 -33.51 19.46 -34.41
CA ILE A 8 -33.14 18.05 -34.23
C ILE A 8 -31.61 17.89 -34.27
N ARG A 9 -30.93 18.52 -35.24
CA ARG A 9 -29.47 18.48 -35.34
C ARG A 9 -28.79 19.12 -34.13
N LEU A 10 -29.32 20.24 -33.63
CA LEU A 10 -28.78 20.92 -32.45
C LEU A 10 -28.91 20.07 -31.17
N LYS A 11 -30.06 19.41 -30.98
CA LYS A 11 -30.27 18.48 -29.86
C LYS A 11 -29.35 17.27 -29.94
N LEU A 12 -29.15 16.72 -31.15
CA LEU A 12 -28.28 15.57 -31.37
C LEU A 12 -26.81 15.91 -31.05
N VAL A 13 -26.33 17.08 -31.48
CA VAL A 13 -24.98 17.57 -31.15
C VAL A 13 -24.81 17.76 -29.64
N LEU A 14 -25.84 18.31 -28.97
CA LEU A 14 -25.79 18.54 -27.52
C LEU A 14 -25.74 17.23 -26.71
N VAL A 15 -26.49 16.21 -27.13
CA VAL A 15 -26.46 14.86 -26.50
C VAL A 15 -25.12 14.17 -26.73
N ILE A 16 -24.56 14.24 -27.95
CA ILE A 16 -23.26 13.63 -28.26
C ILE A 16 -22.12 14.31 -27.47
N SER A 17 -22.13 15.65 -27.37
CA SER A 17 -21.18 16.37 -26.52
C SER A 17 -21.29 15.97 -25.05
N LEU A 18 -22.50 15.79 -24.51
CA LEU A 18 -22.68 15.38 -23.12
C LEU A 18 -22.13 13.97 -22.86
N CYS A 19 -22.28 13.04 -23.81
CA CYS A 19 -21.75 11.68 -23.71
C CYS A 19 -20.21 11.60 -23.77
N ALA A 20 -19.53 12.56 -24.38
CA ALA A 20 -18.07 12.56 -24.52
C ALA A 20 -17.30 12.85 -23.21
N PHE A 21 -17.98 13.35 -22.16
CA PHE A 21 -17.35 13.72 -20.88
C PHE A 21 -17.37 12.60 -19.81
N TYR A 22 -17.95 11.43 -20.08
CA TYR A 22 -18.08 10.36 -19.07
C TYR A 22 -16.88 9.40 -18.97
N ASN A 23 -15.82 9.58 -19.76
CA ASN A 23 -14.70 8.63 -19.82
C ASN A 23 -13.34 9.24 -19.50
N VAL A 24 -13.19 9.84 -18.32
CA VAL A 24 -11.86 9.97 -17.69
C VAL A 24 -11.98 9.64 -16.21
N ALA A 25 -12.32 8.39 -15.89
CA ALA A 25 -11.76 7.79 -14.68
C ALA A 25 -10.31 7.46 -15.02
N GLY A 26 -9.40 8.40 -14.77
CA GLY A 26 -7.97 8.21 -15.04
C GLY A 26 -7.49 6.94 -14.34
N ALA A 27 -6.77 6.09 -15.07
CA ALA A 27 -6.17 4.90 -14.48
C ALA A 27 -5.27 5.33 -13.32
N GLN A 28 -5.64 4.96 -12.09
CA GLN A 28 -4.85 5.25 -10.91
C GLN A 28 -3.45 4.65 -11.11
N ASP A 29 -2.40 5.45 -10.90
CA ASP A 29 -1.02 4.94 -10.96
C ASP A 29 -0.72 4.14 -9.68
N TYR A 30 -1.15 2.88 -9.69
CA TYR A 30 -0.89 1.96 -8.59
C TYR A 30 0.60 1.71 -8.38
N LYS A 31 1.44 1.82 -9.42
CA LYS A 31 2.89 1.62 -9.28
C LYS A 31 3.53 2.76 -8.48
N ALA A 32 3.13 4.00 -8.72
CA ALA A 32 3.52 5.13 -7.90
C ALA A 32 3.00 4.96 -6.46
N HIS A 33 1.72 4.59 -6.31
CA HIS A 33 1.10 4.48 -5.00
C HIS A 33 1.76 3.42 -4.09
N ILE A 34 2.17 2.28 -4.65
CA ILE A 34 2.88 1.23 -3.90
C ILE A 34 4.22 1.77 -3.33
N LYS A 35 4.94 2.60 -4.10
CA LYS A 35 6.19 3.23 -3.62
C LYS A 35 5.92 4.22 -2.49
N ASP A 36 4.87 5.00 -2.60
CA ASP A 36 4.46 5.96 -1.56
C ASP A 36 4.09 5.23 -0.26
N LEU A 37 3.29 4.16 -0.35
CA LEU A 37 2.92 3.35 0.81
C LEU A 37 4.15 2.70 1.46
N ASN A 38 5.02 2.06 0.67
CA ASN A 38 6.24 1.47 1.22
C ASN A 38 7.13 2.53 1.90
N THR A 39 7.24 3.72 1.32
CA THR A 39 8.00 4.83 1.92
C THR A 39 7.36 5.29 3.24
N ALA A 40 6.04 5.47 3.26
CA ALA A 40 5.31 5.87 4.45
C ALA A 40 5.43 4.85 5.59
N ILE A 41 5.30 3.55 5.29
CA ILE A 41 5.48 2.47 6.25
C ILE A 41 6.90 2.51 6.83
N ASN A 42 7.92 2.54 5.98
CA ASN A 42 9.31 2.55 6.47
C ASN A 42 9.68 3.84 7.21
N THR A 43 9.02 4.96 6.92
CA THR A 43 9.27 6.22 7.62
C THR A 43 8.55 6.30 8.97
N ARG A 44 7.33 5.76 9.06
CA ARG A 44 6.45 5.98 10.22
C ARG A 44 6.37 4.80 11.16
N LEU A 45 6.60 3.58 10.66
CA LEU A 45 6.44 2.36 11.44
C LEU A 45 7.75 1.62 11.66
N LYS A 46 8.81 1.87 10.88
CA LYS A 46 10.10 1.21 11.14
C LYS A 46 10.87 1.89 12.27
N ASP A 47 11.33 1.10 13.23
CA ASP A 47 12.35 1.49 14.18
C ASP A 47 13.72 1.39 13.50
N THR A 48 14.35 2.52 13.23
CA THR A 48 15.64 2.57 12.55
C THR A 48 16.78 2.02 13.41
N ARG A 49 16.60 1.91 14.73
CA ARG A 49 17.62 1.40 15.65
C ARG A 49 17.69 -0.12 15.65
N SER A 50 16.54 -0.80 15.70
CA SER A 50 16.45 -2.26 15.74
C SER A 50 16.19 -2.89 14.37
N GLY A 51 15.67 -2.11 13.41
CA GLY A 51 15.18 -2.62 12.14
C GLY A 51 13.79 -3.24 12.22
N LEU A 52 13.19 -3.35 13.42
CA LEU A 52 11.84 -3.86 13.65
C LEU A 52 10.77 -2.81 13.27
N TYR A 53 9.51 -3.22 13.24
CA TYR A 53 8.37 -2.34 12.95
C TYR A 53 7.56 -2.11 14.23
N PHE A 54 6.89 -0.98 14.37
CA PHE A 54 5.96 -0.68 15.47
C PHE A 54 4.52 -1.06 15.07
N GLU A 55 3.68 -1.46 16.04
CA GLU A 55 2.24 -1.73 15.81
C GLU A 55 1.42 -0.48 15.44
N THR A 56 1.92 0.70 15.80
CA THR A 56 1.14 1.94 15.72
C THR A 56 2.01 3.12 15.34
N THR A 57 1.41 4.15 14.75
CA THR A 57 2.08 5.45 14.51
C THR A 57 1.98 6.41 15.70
N ASP A 58 1.21 6.07 16.74
CA ASP A 58 1.06 6.88 17.95
C ASP A 58 2.37 6.86 18.78
N THR A 59 3.07 8.00 18.81
CA THR A 59 4.38 8.12 19.47
C THR A 59 4.29 7.91 20.98
N ALA A 60 3.21 8.36 21.63
CA ALA A 60 3.03 8.18 23.06
C ALA A 60 2.88 6.69 23.44
N LYS A 61 2.23 5.91 22.57
CA LYS A 61 2.14 4.44 22.75
C LYS A 61 3.47 3.74 22.48
N LYS A 62 4.18 4.12 21.41
CA LYS A 62 5.50 3.57 21.08
C LYS A 62 6.49 3.72 22.24
N GLU A 63 6.61 4.92 22.79
CA GLU A 63 7.59 5.22 23.84
C GLU A 63 7.26 4.52 25.16
N LYS A 64 5.97 4.42 25.50
CA LYS A 64 5.54 3.83 26.78
C LYS A 64 5.68 2.32 26.82
N GLN A 65 5.55 1.65 25.67
CA GLN A 65 5.47 0.20 25.61
C GLN A 65 6.64 -0.44 24.85
N ASN A 66 7.49 0.34 24.17
CA ASN A 66 8.50 -0.17 23.23
C ASN A 66 7.95 -1.29 22.33
N LEU A 67 6.68 -1.13 21.92
CA LEU A 67 5.93 -2.18 21.26
C LEU A 67 6.32 -2.23 19.80
N HIS A 68 7.33 -3.05 19.52
CA HIS A 68 7.50 -3.60 18.20
C HIS A 68 6.30 -4.48 17.85
N SER A 69 6.07 -4.62 16.56
CA SER A 69 4.97 -5.35 15.99
C SER A 69 5.09 -6.82 16.34
N TRP A 70 3.98 -7.52 16.41
CA TRP A 70 4.00 -8.98 16.40
C TRP A 70 4.45 -9.50 15.04
N LEU A 71 4.74 -10.80 14.93
CA LEU A 71 5.15 -11.37 13.64
C LEU A 71 4.04 -11.27 12.57
N TRP A 72 2.78 -11.22 13.00
CA TRP A 72 1.64 -11.28 12.09
C TRP A 72 1.57 -10.11 11.07
N PRO A 73 1.73 -8.83 11.45
CA PRO A 73 1.79 -7.75 10.46
C PRO A 73 3.00 -7.84 9.51
N LEU A 74 4.11 -8.45 9.92
CA LEU A 74 5.27 -8.65 9.05
C LEU A 74 4.97 -9.62 7.89
N CYS A 75 4.03 -10.55 8.05
CA CYS A 75 3.57 -11.41 6.96
C CYS A 75 2.97 -10.59 5.80
N ALA A 76 2.23 -9.52 6.10
CA ALA A 76 1.69 -8.64 5.07
C ALA A 76 2.80 -7.84 4.37
N LEU A 77 3.85 -7.44 5.11
CA LEU A 77 5.02 -6.78 4.54
C LEU A 77 5.83 -7.72 3.64
N VAL A 78 5.94 -9.01 3.98
CA VAL A 78 6.57 -10.01 3.11
C VAL A 78 5.82 -10.13 1.78
N GLN A 79 4.49 -10.24 1.83
CA GLN A 79 3.67 -10.31 0.60
C GLN A 79 3.83 -9.04 -0.24
N ALA A 80 3.72 -7.86 0.37
CA ALA A 80 3.88 -6.59 -0.33
C ALA A 80 5.28 -6.46 -0.96
N ALA A 81 6.34 -6.82 -0.22
CA ALA A 81 7.71 -6.76 -0.71
C ALA A 81 7.96 -7.72 -1.88
N ASN A 82 7.44 -8.95 -1.81
CA ASN A 82 7.52 -9.91 -2.90
C ASN A 82 6.89 -9.35 -4.18
N GLU A 83 5.66 -8.84 -4.11
CA GLU A 83 4.99 -8.26 -5.28
C GLU A 83 5.72 -7.02 -5.79
N MET A 84 6.30 -6.21 -4.91
CA MET A 84 7.12 -5.07 -5.31
C MET A 84 8.38 -5.48 -6.06
N GLU A 85 9.04 -6.57 -5.67
CA GLU A 85 10.22 -7.10 -6.37
C GLU A 85 9.86 -7.73 -7.72
N VAL A 86 8.68 -8.37 -7.83
CA VAL A 86 8.14 -8.83 -9.12
C VAL A 86 7.93 -7.65 -10.08
N LEU A 87 7.38 -6.54 -9.58
CA LEU A 87 7.15 -5.33 -10.36
C LEU A 87 8.42 -4.51 -10.66
N GLN A 88 9.45 -4.66 -9.82
CA GLN A 88 10.72 -3.94 -9.92
C GLN A 88 11.90 -4.92 -9.79
N PRO A 89 12.20 -5.69 -10.85
CA PRO A 89 13.26 -6.69 -10.81
C PRO A 89 14.61 -6.10 -10.38
N GLY A 90 15.32 -6.79 -9.49
CA GLY A 90 16.61 -6.36 -8.95
C GLY A 90 16.52 -5.40 -7.75
N SER A 91 15.31 -4.99 -7.34
CA SER A 91 15.10 -4.37 -6.04
C SER A 91 15.24 -5.39 -4.90
N VAL A 92 15.35 -4.89 -3.67
CA VAL A 92 15.62 -5.69 -2.45
C VAL A 92 14.65 -5.33 -1.32
N TYR A 93 13.37 -5.16 -1.65
CA TYR A 93 12.32 -4.79 -0.69
C TYR A 93 12.09 -5.87 0.38
N LEU A 94 12.31 -7.15 0.07
CA LEU A 94 12.10 -8.27 0.99
C LEU A 94 13.22 -8.39 2.02
N LYS A 95 14.44 -8.00 1.66
CA LYS A 95 15.62 -8.07 2.55
C LYS A 95 15.42 -7.38 3.90
N PRO A 96 14.96 -6.12 4.01
CA PRO A 96 14.74 -5.51 5.31
C PRO A 96 13.61 -6.17 6.12
N VAL A 97 12.61 -6.77 5.46
CA VAL A 97 11.50 -7.44 6.14
C VAL A 97 11.94 -8.79 6.71
N SER A 98 12.68 -9.58 5.92
CA SER A 98 13.28 -10.85 6.38
C SER A 98 14.21 -10.65 7.56
N LEU A 99 15.09 -9.65 7.51
CA LEU A 99 15.96 -9.30 8.66
C LEU A 99 15.18 -8.88 9.92
N ALA A 100 13.97 -8.35 9.78
CA ALA A 100 13.10 -8.08 10.92
C ALA A 100 12.48 -9.37 11.46
N ILE A 101 11.99 -10.25 10.57
CA ILE A 101 11.42 -11.56 10.94
C ILE A 101 12.45 -12.45 11.65
N ASP A 102 13.70 -12.43 11.19
CA ASP A 102 14.77 -13.26 11.76
C ASP A 102 14.98 -13.00 13.26
N GLN A 103 14.63 -11.81 13.74
CA GLN A 103 14.74 -11.44 15.15
C GLN A 103 13.64 -12.03 16.05
N TYR A 104 12.58 -12.60 15.46
CA TYR A 104 11.49 -13.27 16.21
C TYR A 104 11.78 -14.76 16.43
N TYR A 105 12.78 -15.34 15.74
CA TYR A 105 13.19 -16.71 16.01
C TYR A 105 13.77 -16.83 17.41
N ASN A 106 13.31 -17.82 18.15
CA ASN A 106 13.87 -18.21 19.43
C ASN A 106 13.86 -19.75 19.54
N ASP A 107 14.74 -20.28 20.39
CA ASP A 107 14.91 -21.74 20.57
C ASP A 107 13.91 -22.35 21.57
N SER A 108 12.90 -21.58 22.02
CA SER A 108 11.93 -22.06 23.00
C SER A 108 10.99 -23.09 22.36
N PRO A 109 10.58 -24.14 23.09
CA PRO A 109 9.61 -25.10 22.60
C PRO A 109 8.32 -24.40 22.13
N PRO A 110 7.71 -24.83 21.01
CA PRO A 110 6.47 -24.22 20.54
C PRO A 110 5.40 -24.39 21.62
N VAL A 111 4.79 -23.27 22.02
CA VAL A 111 3.65 -23.27 22.95
C VAL A 111 2.34 -23.21 22.15
N PRO A 112 1.23 -23.69 22.71
CA PRO A 112 -0.08 -23.37 22.15
C PRO A 112 -0.28 -21.85 22.20
N ALA A 113 -0.54 -21.23 21.04
CA ALA A 113 -0.62 -19.78 20.80
C ALA A 113 0.72 -19.06 20.55
N TYR A 114 0.65 -17.75 20.30
CA TYR A 114 1.84 -16.91 20.07
C TYR A 114 2.69 -16.86 21.35
N GLN A 115 4.01 -16.98 21.18
CA GLN A 115 4.96 -16.67 22.24
C GLN A 115 5.05 -15.15 22.38
N ASP A 116 4.90 -14.67 23.62
CA ASP A 116 5.06 -13.26 23.99
C ASP A 116 6.53 -12.81 23.92
#